data_AF-A0A947QW95-F1
#
_entry.id   AF-A0A947QW95-F1
#
_cell.length_a   1.000
_cell.length_b   1.000
_cell.length_c   1.000
_cell.angle_alpha   90.00
_cell.angle_beta   90.00
_cell.angle_gamma   90.00
#
_symmetry.space_group_name_H-M   'P 1'
#
loop_
_entity.id
_entity.type
_entity.pdbx_description
1 polymer ?
#
loop_
_entity_poly.entity_id
_entity_poly.type
_entity_poly.pdbx_seq_one_letter_code
_entity_poly.pdbx_strand_id
1 'polypeptide(L)'
;MTPEIDELLKQGWHLKQGITSRTEKLREINSKIAALACFKDGKKTGYLESDKIKAKISLSSTVKWDQEKLKEAMPHFQNFHDVFKPEYKPVSKKTLDLACAANPEFKRAIDWASEVKDNTPSVTYELIEEVADA
;
A
#
# COMPACT_ATOMS: atom_id res chain seq x y z
N MET A 1 0.13 3.71 -45.54
CA MET A 1 0.87 3.37 -44.30
C MET A 1 2.15 2.69 -44.76
N THR A 2 3.32 3.14 -44.31
CA THR A 2 4.60 2.55 -44.79
C THR A 2 4.82 1.16 -44.17
N PRO A 3 5.49 0.23 -44.87
CA PRO A 3 5.82 -1.09 -44.33
C PRO A 3 6.58 -1.03 -42.99
N GLU A 4 7.40 -0.01 -42.80
CA GLU A 4 8.13 0.25 -41.55
C GLU A 4 7.20 0.55 -40.36
N ILE A 5 6.13 1.33 -40.57
CA ILE A 5 5.15 1.62 -39.53
C ILE A 5 4.39 0.34 -39.12
N ASP A 6 4.00 -0.48 -40.10
CA ASP A 6 3.30 -1.75 -39.83
C ASP A 6 4.17 -2.72 -39.01
N GLU A 7 5.46 -2.82 -39.35
CA GLU A 7 6.42 -3.64 -38.63
C GLU A 7 6.64 -3.15 -37.19
N LEU A 8 6.82 -1.84 -36.98
CA LEU A 8 6.97 -1.25 -35.64
C LEU A 8 5.71 -1.46 -34.79
N LEU A 9 4.51 -1.35 -35.38
CA LEU A 9 3.25 -1.60 -34.67
C LEU A 9 3.13 -3.06 -34.22
N LYS A 10 3.51 -4.02 -35.08
CA LYS A 10 3.53 -5.45 -34.73
C LYS A 10 4.52 -5.74 -33.61
N GLN A 11 5.75 -5.23 -33.71
CA GLN A 11 6.76 -5.40 -32.67
C GLN A 11 6.31 -4.80 -31.33
N GLY A 12 5.79 -3.57 -31.35
CA GLY A 12 5.26 -2.91 -30.16
C GLY A 12 4.10 -3.68 -29.52
N TRP A 13 3.19 -4.23 -30.33
CA TRP A 13 2.10 -5.06 -29.86
C TRP A 13 2.60 -6.35 -29.18
N HIS A 14 3.55 -7.06 -29.81
CA HIS A 14 4.12 -8.29 -29.24
C HIS A 14 4.87 -8.03 -27.94
N LEU A 15 5.66 -6.95 -27.86
CA LEU A 15 6.33 -6.54 -26.62
C LEU A 15 5.30 -6.25 -25.53
N LYS A 16 4.22 -5.54 -25.85
CA LYS A 16 3.15 -5.24 -24.89
C LYS A 16 2.48 -6.51 -24.37
N GLN A 17 2.18 -7.47 -25.23
CA GLN A 17 1.62 -8.77 -24.81
C GLN A 17 2.60 -9.53 -23.89
N GLY A 18 3.89 -9.54 -24.23
CA GLY A 18 4.93 -10.15 -23.40
C GLY A 18 5.03 -9.50 -22.02
N ILE A 19 4.96 -8.16 -21.94
CA ILE A 19 4.94 -7.41 -20.68
C ILE A 19 3.69 -7.77 -19.86
N THR A 20 2.50 -7.79 -20.47
CA THR A 20 1.26 -8.14 -19.78
C THR A 20 1.35 -9.54 -19.16
N SER A 21 1.74 -10.55 -19.95
CA SER A 21 1.84 -11.93 -19.47
C SER A 21 2.87 -12.08 -18.34
N ARG A 22 4.04 -11.43 -18.45
CA ARG A 22 5.05 -11.45 -17.39
C ARG A 22 4.59 -10.74 -16.12
N THR A 23 3.83 -9.66 -16.27
CA THR A 23 3.26 -8.90 -15.14
C THR A 23 2.21 -9.72 -14.40
N GLU A 24 1.35 -10.43 -15.12
CA GLU A 24 0.37 -11.35 -14.52
C GLU A 24 1.06 -12.48 -13.76
N LYS A 25 2.06 -13.12 -14.37
CA LYS A 25 2.86 -14.16 -13.71
C LYS A 25 3.57 -13.64 -12.47
N LEU A 26 4.15 -12.44 -12.53
CA LEU A 26 4.78 -11.81 -11.37
C LEU A 26 3.76 -11.53 -10.25
N ARG A 27 2.54 -11.11 -10.60
CA ARG A 27 1.45 -10.87 -9.65
C ARG A 27 1.04 -12.14 -8.90
N GLU A 28 0.93 -13.25 -9.61
CA GLU A 28 0.64 -14.55 -9.00
C GLU A 28 1.76 -14.98 -8.05
N ILE A 29 3.02 -14.86 -8.47
CA ILE A 29 4.20 -15.18 -7.64
C ILE A 29 4.21 -14.31 -6.37
N ASN A 30 4.05 -12.99 -6.51
CA ASN A 30 4.03 -12.07 -5.38
C ASN A 30 2.90 -12.39 -4.41
N SER A 31 1.73 -12.80 -4.90
CA SER A 31 0.59 -13.20 -4.06
C SER A 31 0.92 -14.45 -3.25
N LYS A 32 1.58 -15.45 -3.86
CA LYS A 32 2.03 -16.66 -3.17
C LYS A 32 3.10 -16.36 -2.13
N ILE A 33 4.08 -15.53 -2.47
CA ILE A 33 5.14 -15.11 -1.53
C ILE A 33 4.54 -14.35 -0.34
N ALA A 34 3.59 -13.45 -0.60
CA ALA A 34 2.93 -12.69 0.47
C ALA A 34 2.12 -13.60 1.41
N ALA A 35 1.47 -14.65 0.89
CA ALA A 35 0.75 -15.63 1.69
C ALA A 35 1.67 -16.52 2.56
N LEU A 36 2.93 -16.70 2.16
CA LEU A 36 3.94 -17.46 2.90
C LEU A 36 4.75 -16.61 3.88
N ALA A 37 4.64 -15.29 3.81
CA ALA A 37 5.41 -14.39 4.66
C ALA A 37 4.88 -14.41 6.11
N CYS A 38 5.77 -14.59 7.07
CA CYS A 38 5.45 -14.41 8.48
C CYS A 38 5.63 -12.94 8.87
N PHE A 39 4.58 -12.36 9.45
CA PHE A 39 4.60 -11.00 9.99
C PHE A 39 4.71 -11.08 11.52
N LYS A 40 5.67 -10.36 12.10
CA LYS A 40 5.72 -10.21 13.56
C LYS A 40 4.50 -9.43 14.04
N ASP A 41 4.01 -9.70 15.24
CA ASP A 41 2.84 -9.02 15.80
C ASP A 41 2.92 -7.49 15.66
N GLY A 42 1.87 -6.92 15.09
CA GLY A 42 1.76 -5.48 14.84
C GLY A 42 2.63 -4.94 13.70
N LYS A 43 3.48 -5.75 13.06
CA LYS A 43 4.30 -5.31 11.92
C LYS A 43 3.59 -5.55 10.59
N LYS A 44 3.67 -4.56 9.71
CA LYS A 44 3.16 -4.64 8.32
C LYS A 44 4.23 -5.04 7.31
N THR A 45 5.42 -5.41 7.76
CA THR A 45 6.53 -5.82 6.91
C THR A 45 7.06 -7.17 7.35
N GLY A 46 7.13 -8.09 6.40
CA GLY A 46 7.72 -9.43 6.54
C GLY A 46 8.92 -9.57 5.60
N TYR A 47 9.74 -10.58 5.86
CA TYR A 47 10.90 -10.90 5.05
C TYR A 47 10.92 -12.40 4.76
N LEU A 48 11.30 -12.75 3.54
CA LEU A 48 11.60 -14.12 3.13
C LEU A 48 12.96 -14.12 2.46
N GLU A 49 13.79 -15.10 2.77
CA GLU A 49 15.15 -15.20 2.24
C GLU A 49 15.35 -16.58 1.62
N SER A 50 16.09 -16.59 0.52
CA SER A 50 16.61 -17.75 -0.19
C SER A 50 18.10 -17.49 -0.43
N ASP A 51 18.88 -18.51 -0.81
CA ASP A 51 20.35 -18.47 -0.88
C ASP A 51 20.95 -17.20 -1.52
N LYS A 52 20.27 -16.59 -2.51
CA LYS A 52 20.77 -15.41 -3.23
C LYS A 52 19.80 -14.23 -3.28
N ILE A 53 18.59 -14.38 -2.74
CA ILE A 53 17.51 -13.40 -2.92
C ILE A 53 16.80 -13.19 -1.59
N LYS A 54 16.67 -11.92 -1.22
CA LYS A 54 15.81 -11.46 -0.13
C LYS A 54 14.57 -10.82 -0.72
N ALA A 55 13.40 -11.26 -0.26
CA ALA A 55 12.13 -10.66 -0.56
C ALA A 55 11.62 -9.90 0.68
N LYS A 56 11.31 -8.61 0.50
CA LYS A 56 10.62 -7.78 1.47
C LYS A 56 9.16 -7.69 1.10
N ILE A 57 8.28 -8.10 2.00
CA ILE A 57 6.83 -8.09 1.81
C ILE A 57 6.25 -6.96 2.66
N SER A 58 5.53 -6.03 2.05
CA SER A 58 4.90 -4.89 2.74
C SER A 58 3.39 -4.90 2.55
N LEU A 59 2.66 -5.00 3.66
CA LEU A 59 1.23 -4.79 3.73
C LEU A 59 0.95 -3.30 3.83
N SER A 60 0.07 -2.79 2.97
CA SER A 60 -0.41 -1.42 3.06
C SER A 60 -1.93 -1.44 3.09
N SER A 61 -2.50 -0.40 3.69
CA SER A 61 -3.95 -0.23 3.80
C SER A 61 -4.27 1.20 3.41
N THR A 62 -5.31 1.38 2.62
CA THR A 62 -5.83 2.70 2.27
C THR A 62 -7.05 2.98 3.15
N VAL A 63 -7.09 4.17 3.75
CA VAL A 63 -8.26 4.62 4.50
C VAL A 63 -9.12 5.50 3.59
N LYS A 64 -10.39 5.12 3.42
CA LYS A 64 -11.41 5.98 2.84
C LYS A 64 -12.15 6.71 3.94
N TRP A 65 -12.41 7.99 3.71
CA TRP A 65 -13.04 8.88 4.67
C TRP A 65 -14.43 9.25 4.20
N ASP A 66 -15.43 8.95 5.01
CA ASP A 66 -16.80 9.37 4.79
C ASP A 66 -16.93 10.86 5.16
N GLN A 67 -17.09 11.69 4.14
CA GLN A 67 -17.08 13.14 4.27
C GLN A 67 -18.30 13.67 5.01
N GLU A 68 -19.46 13.00 4.88
CA GLU A 68 -20.69 13.44 5.54
C GLU A 68 -20.59 13.16 7.04
N LYS A 69 -20.10 11.97 7.40
CA LYS A 69 -19.86 11.58 8.79
C LYS A 69 -18.81 12.44 9.47
N LEU A 70 -17.72 12.79 8.76
CA LEU A 70 -16.71 13.68 9.31
C LEU A 70 -17.24 15.10 9.53
N LYS A 71 -18.10 15.61 8.64
CA LYS A 71 -18.79 16.89 8.83
C LYS A 71 -19.73 16.87 10.02
N GLU A 72 -20.45 15.77 10.22
CA GLU A 72 -21.33 15.57 11.38
C GLU A 72 -20.54 15.50 12.69
N ALA A 73 -19.38 14.83 12.69
CA ALA A 73 -18.52 14.73 13.87
C ALA A 73 -17.81 16.04 14.21
N MET A 74 -17.41 16.83 13.21
CA MET A 74 -16.64 18.08 13.36
C MET A 74 -17.12 19.02 14.49
N PRO A 75 -18.41 19.40 14.59
CA PRO A 75 -18.88 20.32 15.64
C PRO A 75 -18.75 19.76 17.07
N HIS A 76 -18.62 18.44 17.23
CA HIS A 76 -18.51 17.81 18.55
C HIS A 76 -17.10 17.81 19.13
N PHE A 77 -16.08 18.18 18.34
CA PHE A 77 -14.68 18.11 18.74
C PHE A 77 -13.92 19.40 18.42
N GLN A 78 -13.56 20.16 19.45
CA GLN A 78 -12.84 21.43 19.29
C GLN A 78 -11.48 21.27 18.60
N ASN A 79 -10.82 20.13 18.79
CA ASN A 79 -9.52 19.81 18.20
C ASN A 79 -9.62 19.20 16.79
N PHE A 80 -10.81 19.12 16.18
CA PHE A 80 -10.98 18.49 14.88
C PHE A 80 -10.11 19.12 13.78
N HIS A 81 -10.03 20.46 13.77
CA HIS A 81 -9.25 21.22 12.79
C HIS A 81 -7.73 21.11 12.97
N ASP A 82 -7.26 20.70 14.15
CA ASP A 82 -5.84 20.42 14.39
C ASP A 82 -5.44 19.05 13.81
N VAL A 83 -6.43 18.16 13.67
CA VAL A 83 -6.24 16.77 13.22
C VAL A 83 -6.53 16.62 11.74
N PHE A 84 -7.47 17.39 11.18
CA PHE A 84 -7.92 17.30 9.80
C PHE A 84 -7.72 18.60 9.03
N LYS A 85 -7.24 18.47 7.79
CA LYS A 85 -7.19 19.55 6.79
C LYS A 85 -8.62 19.92 6.32
N PRO A 86 -8.82 21.08 5.66
CA PRO A 86 -10.14 21.49 5.14
C PRO A 86 -10.82 20.48 4.19
N GLU A 87 -10.05 19.61 3.53
CA GLU A 87 -10.57 18.49 2.71
C GLU A 87 -10.94 17.23 3.54
N TYR A 88 -11.07 17.36 4.87
CA TYR A 88 -11.30 16.25 5.81
C TYR A 88 -10.33 15.08 5.62
N LYS A 89 -9.08 15.40 5.27
CA LYS A 89 -7.95 14.47 5.28
C LYS A 89 -7.12 14.71 6.53
N PRO A 90 -6.69 13.66 7.25
CA PRO A 90 -5.85 13.84 8.42
C PRO A 90 -4.55 14.55 8.03
N VAL A 91 -4.10 15.47 8.89
CA VAL A 91 -2.85 16.22 8.71
C VAL A 91 -1.67 15.25 8.65
N SER A 92 -1.63 14.30 9.57
CA SER A 92 -0.69 13.18 9.57
C SER A 92 -1.29 12.00 10.33
N LYS A 93 -0.80 10.79 10.05
CA LYS A 93 -1.18 9.60 10.81
C LYS A 93 -0.86 9.75 12.30
N LYS A 94 0.33 10.30 12.62
CA LYS A 94 0.76 10.49 14.02
C LYS A 94 -0.19 11.43 14.78
N THR A 95 -0.61 12.52 14.17
CA THR A 95 -1.55 13.48 14.78
C THR A 95 -2.91 12.83 15.02
N LEU A 96 -3.41 12.09 14.04
CA LEU A 96 -4.67 11.34 14.17
C LEU A 96 -4.61 10.30 15.29
N ASP A 97 -3.54 9.49 15.32
CA ASP A 97 -3.34 8.44 16.32
C ASP A 97 -3.26 9.04 17.73
N LEU A 98 -2.58 10.19 17.90
CA LEU A 98 -2.50 10.90 19.17
C LEU A 98 -3.87 11.45 19.62
N ALA A 99 -4.65 12.04 18.72
CA ALA A 99 -5.98 12.54 19.04
C ALA A 99 -6.95 11.41 19.40
N CYS A 100 -6.88 10.28 18.70
CA CYS A 100 -7.65 9.08 19.02
C CYS A 100 -7.25 8.45 20.36
N ALA A 101 -5.96 8.50 20.72
CA ALA A 101 -5.48 8.01 22.00
C ALA A 101 -5.90 8.93 23.16
N ALA A 102 -5.94 10.25 22.94
CA ALA A 102 -6.33 11.24 23.94
C ALA A 102 -7.84 11.29 24.19
N ASN A 103 -8.66 11.01 23.17
CA ASN A 103 -10.12 11.07 23.29
C ASN A 103 -10.78 9.80 22.66
N PRO A 104 -11.28 8.87 23.49
CA PRO A 104 -11.97 7.67 23.00
C PRO A 104 -13.24 7.93 22.19
N GLU A 105 -13.97 9.03 22.46
CA GLU A 105 -15.16 9.40 21.68
C GLU A 105 -14.76 9.92 20.30
N PHE A 106 -13.68 10.69 20.23
CA PHE A 106 -13.08 11.08 18.95
C PHE A 106 -12.68 9.85 18.15
N LYS A 107 -12.00 8.88 18.77
CA LYS A 107 -11.66 7.61 18.12
C LYS A 107 -12.89 6.89 17.57
N ARG A 108 -13.99 6.81 18.33
CA ARG A 108 -15.24 6.18 17.84
C ARG A 108 -15.83 6.91 16.64
N ALA A 109 -15.82 8.24 16.63
CA ALA A 109 -16.28 9.04 15.50
C ALA A 109 -15.40 8.81 14.26
N ILE A 110 -14.08 8.74 14.44
CA ILE A 110 -13.12 8.43 13.36
C ILE A 110 -13.30 7.01 12.84
N ASP A 111 -13.48 6.01 13.72
CA ASP A 111 -13.74 4.62 13.34
C ASP A 111 -15.07 4.50 12.56
N TRP A 112 -16.10 5.26 12.95
CA TRP A 112 -17.40 5.30 12.25
C TRP A 112 -17.33 5.99 10.88
N ALA A 113 -16.47 6.99 10.76
CA ALA A 113 -16.27 7.79 9.55
C ALA A 113 -15.14 7.27 8.64
N SER A 114 -14.51 6.14 8.98
CA SER A 114 -13.42 5.56 8.21
C SER A 114 -13.74 4.14 7.73
N GLU A 115 -13.27 3.83 6.52
CA GLU A 115 -13.25 2.48 5.97
C GLU A 115 -11.81 2.14 5.61
N VAL A 116 -11.24 1.13 6.29
CA VAL A 116 -9.89 0.64 6.00
C VAL A 116 -10.00 -0.47 4.95
N LYS A 117 -9.37 -0.27 3.80
CA LYS A 117 -9.22 -1.30 2.77
C LYS A 117 -7.77 -1.75 2.72
N ASP A 118 -7.56 -3.05 2.85
CA ASP A 118 -6.25 -3.63 2.62
C ASP A 118 -5.90 -3.56 1.12
N ASN A 119 -4.69 -3.09 0.83
CA ASN A 119 -4.18 -3.07 -0.52
C ASN A 119 -3.53 -4.40 -0.85
N THR A 120 -3.29 -4.65 -2.14
CA THR A 120 -2.45 -5.78 -2.56
C THR A 120 -1.07 -5.66 -1.90
N PRO A 121 -0.55 -6.73 -1.26
CA PRO A 121 0.80 -6.75 -0.71
C PRO A 121 1.84 -6.38 -1.77
N SER A 122 2.81 -5.56 -1.38
CA SER A 122 3.96 -5.25 -2.23
C SER A 122 5.11 -6.19 -1.90
N VAL A 123 5.77 -6.73 -2.93
CA VAL A 123 6.97 -7.57 -2.78
C VAL A 123 8.12 -6.89 -3.52
N THR A 124 9.21 -6.66 -2.80
CA THR A 124 10.47 -6.11 -3.34
C THR A 124 11.55 -7.17 -3.22
N TYR A 125 12.31 -7.38 -4.30
CA TYR A 125 13.39 -8.35 -4.35
C TYR A 125 14.74 -7.63 -4.31
N GLU A 126 15.65 -8.15 -3.50
CA GLU A 126 17.03 -7.67 -3.36
C GLU A 126 17.96 -8.88 -3.51
N LEU A 127 19.04 -8.73 -4.29
CA LEU A 127 20.09 -9.75 -4.35
C LEU A 127 20.92 -9.67 -3.07
N ILE A 128 21.25 -10.84 -2.52
CA ILE A 128 22.20 -10.93 -1.41
C ILE A 128 23.59 -10.96 -2.06
N GLU A 129 24.30 -9.84 -2.02
CA GLU A 129 25.71 -9.82 -2.39
C GLU A 129 26.48 -10.62 -1.33
N GLU A 130 27.16 -11.69 -1.75
CA GLU A 130 28.16 -12.34 -0.89
C GLU A 130 29.18 -11.28 -0.51
N VAL A 131 29.24 -10.94 0.78
CA VAL A 131 30.41 -10.27 1.32
C VAL A 131 31.53 -11.30 1.14
N ALA A 132 32.38 -11.08 0.15
CA ALA A 132 33.64 -11.80 0.04
C ALA A 132 34.42 -11.50 1.32
N ASP A 133 34.43 -12.45 2.25
CA ASP A 133 35.31 -12.41 3.41
C ASP A 133 36.74 -12.26 2.91
N ALA A 134 37.38 -11.15 3.28
CA ALA A 134 38.78 -10.82 3.03
C ALA A 134 39.66 -11.26 4.21
#